data_AF-A0A7W9UN49-F1
#
_entry.id   AF-A0A7W9UN49-F1
#
_cell.length_a   1.000
_cell.length_b   1.000
_cell.length_c   1.000
_cell.angle_alpha   90.00
_cell.angle_beta   90.00
_cell.angle_gamma   90.00
#
_symmetry.space_group_name_H-M   'P 1'
#
loop_
_entity.id
_entity.type
_entity.pdbx_description
1 polymer ?
#
loop_
_entity_poly.entity_id
_entity_poly.type
_entity_poly.pdbx_seq_one_letter_code
_entity_poly.pdbx_strand_id
1 'polypeptide(L)'
;MQGNYEGVALGCGAVSGECCCNTLVFAGIADQLVRQLFDVGLRLDAIGAVFDGDETPAVRLDKTENALAAILAGLDHMIRDMGLAMLSVTVALPEAEPNP
;
A
#
# COMPACT_ATOMS: atom_id res chain seq x y z
N MET A 1 -26.26 -10.31 -21.97
CA MET A 1 -25.15 -9.43 -21.54
C MET A 1 -25.73 -8.07 -21.20
N GLN A 2 -25.82 -7.74 -19.91
CA GLN A 2 -25.86 -6.37 -19.39
C GLN A 2 -25.80 -6.47 -17.86
N GLY A 3 -24.60 -6.28 -17.31
CA GLY A 3 -24.40 -6.12 -15.87
C GLY A 3 -24.61 -4.65 -15.53
N ASN A 4 -25.61 -4.38 -14.70
CA ASN A 4 -25.94 -3.05 -14.21
C ASN A 4 -25.03 -2.76 -13.01
N TYR A 5 -24.03 -1.89 -13.18
CA TYR A 5 -23.23 -1.38 -12.06
C TYR A 5 -23.97 -0.14 -11.54
N GLU A 6 -24.98 -0.36 -10.69
CA GLU A 6 -25.55 0.73 -9.92
C GLU A 6 -24.47 1.25 -8.98
N GLY A 7 -24.03 2.49 -9.27
CA GLY A 7 -23.12 3.24 -8.44
C GLY A 7 -23.65 3.27 -7.01
N VAL A 8 -22.81 2.79 -6.10
CA VAL A 8 -23.05 2.79 -4.67
C VAL A 8 -23.10 4.25 -4.19
N ALA A 9 -24.29 4.84 -4.22
CA ALA A 9 -24.57 6.14 -3.64
C ALA A 9 -24.61 6.00 -2.10
N LEU A 10 -23.45 6.03 -1.46
CA LEU A 10 -23.34 6.08 -0.01
C LEU A 10 -23.55 7.53 0.45
N GLY A 11 -24.76 7.79 0.95
CA GLY A 11 -25.17 9.10 1.44
C GLY A 11 -24.33 9.57 2.63
N CYS A 12 -23.68 10.72 2.46
CA CYS A 12 -23.04 11.47 3.55
C CYS A 12 -24.11 12.32 4.27
N GLY A 13 -24.38 12.00 5.54
CA GLY A 13 -25.26 12.79 6.42
C GLY A 13 -24.56 14.05 6.93
N ALA A 14 -25.27 15.18 6.83
CA ALA A 14 -24.79 16.57 6.80
C ALA A 14 -24.08 17.17 8.05
N VAL A 15 -23.58 16.36 8.99
CA VAL A 15 -22.72 16.86 10.09
C VAL A 15 -21.46 15.99 10.28
N SER A 16 -21.39 14.83 9.60
CA SER A 16 -20.32 13.83 9.71
C SER A 16 -19.91 13.32 8.32
N GLY A 17 -19.98 14.18 7.29
CA GLY A 17 -19.59 13.85 5.92
C GLY A 17 -18.07 13.76 5.77
N GLU A 18 -17.32 14.78 6.18
CA GLU A 18 -15.85 14.79 6.13
C GLU A 18 -15.22 13.63 6.91
N CYS A 19 -15.71 13.30 8.11
CA CYS A 19 -15.09 12.29 8.96
C CYS A 19 -15.21 10.86 8.37
N CYS A 20 -16.38 10.54 7.80
CA CYS A 20 -16.59 9.24 7.14
C CYS A 20 -15.79 9.12 5.83
N CYS A 21 -15.72 10.20 5.04
CA CYS A 21 -14.88 10.25 3.83
C CYS A 21 -13.40 10.06 4.18
N ASN A 22 -12.89 10.75 5.20
CA ASN A 22 -11.49 10.59 5.65
C ASN A 22 -11.19 9.18 6.15
N THR A 23 -12.13 8.55 6.85
CA THR A 23 -12.00 7.16 7.32
C THR A 23 -11.96 6.16 6.14
N LEU A 24 -12.81 6.35 5.13
CA LEU A 24 -12.81 5.50 3.93
C LEU A 24 -11.55 5.69 3.08
N VAL A 25 -11.06 6.93 2.94
CA VAL A 25 -9.80 7.24 2.25
C VAL A 25 -8.62 6.61 3.00
N PHE A 26 -8.57 6.74 4.32
CA PHE A 26 -7.56 6.09 5.15
C PHE A 26 -7.58 4.57 5.00
N ALA A 27 -8.76 3.95 5.07
CA ALA A 27 -8.92 2.51 4.89
C ALA A 27 -8.46 2.04 3.50
N GLY A 28 -8.72 2.82 2.45
CA GLY A 28 -8.24 2.53 1.10
C GLY A 28 -6.71 2.58 0.99
N ILE A 29 -6.07 3.60 1.57
CA ILE A 29 -4.61 3.72 1.62
C ILE A 29 -4.01 2.54 2.41
N ALA A 30 -4.60 2.18 3.54
CA ALA A 30 -4.15 1.06 4.36
C ALA A 30 -4.30 -0.29 3.64
N ASP A 31 -5.41 -0.55 2.94
CA ASP A 31 -5.59 -1.78 2.14
C ASP A 31 -4.53 -1.87 1.03
N GLN A 32 -4.26 -0.76 0.34
CA GLN A 32 -3.25 -0.72 -0.71
C GLN A 32 -1.84 -1.00 -0.15
N LEU A 33 -1.49 -0.41 0.99
CA LEU A 33 -0.23 -0.67 1.68
C LEU A 33 -0.10 -2.16 2.05
N VAL A 34 -1.13 -2.76 2.66
CA VAL A 34 -1.11 -4.17 3.06
C VAL A 34 -0.93 -5.09 1.84
N ARG A 35 -1.65 -4.85 0.75
CA ARG A 35 -1.49 -5.63 -0.50
C ARG A 35 -0.07 -5.55 -1.05
N GLN A 36 0.52 -4.37 -1.04
CA GLN A 36 1.88 -4.16 -1.54
C GLN A 36 2.93 -4.83 -0.63
N LEU A 37 2.73 -4.81 0.70
CA LEU A 37 3.58 -5.55 1.64
C LEU A 37 3.49 -7.07 1.45
N PHE A 38 2.30 -7.60 1.19
CA PHE A 38 2.12 -9.01 0.85
C PHE A 38 2.85 -9.40 -0.44
N ASP A 39 2.78 -8.56 -1.48
CA ASP A 39 3.51 -8.80 -2.73
C ASP A 39 5.02 -8.80 -2.52
N VAL A 40 5.56 -7.89 -1.71
CA VAL A 40 6.98 -7.90 -1.32
C VAL A 40 7.34 -9.17 -0.58
N GLY A 41 6.51 -9.63 0.35
CA GLY A 41 6.71 -10.91 1.06
C GLY A 41 6.80 -12.10 0.10
N LEU A 42 5.92 -12.17 -0.89
CA LEU A 42 5.94 -13.22 -1.92
C LEU A 42 7.20 -13.17 -2.78
N ARG A 43 7.69 -11.96 -3.13
CA ARG A 43 8.94 -11.82 -3.89
C ARG A 43 10.16 -12.26 -3.08
N LEU A 44 10.19 -11.97 -1.79
CA LEU A 44 11.26 -12.44 -0.90
C LEU A 44 11.26 -13.96 -0.74
N ASP A 45 10.07 -14.58 -0.61
CA ASP A 45 9.92 -16.03 -0.57
C ASP A 45 10.43 -16.69 -1.86
N ALA A 46 10.09 -16.11 -3.03
CA ALA A 46 10.60 -16.56 -4.31
C ALA A 46 12.14 -16.47 -4.42
N ILE A 47 12.75 -15.41 -3.87
CA ILE A 47 14.22 -15.29 -3.78
C ILE A 47 14.80 -16.38 -2.86
N GLY A 48 14.17 -16.66 -1.72
CA GLY A 48 14.55 -17.75 -0.83
C GLY A 48 14.57 -19.10 -1.55
N ALA A 49 13.54 -19.39 -2.34
CA ALA A 49 13.46 -20.62 -3.14
C ALA A 49 14.57 -20.74 -4.19
N VAL A 50 15.06 -19.62 -4.75
CA VAL A 50 16.24 -19.62 -5.66
C VAL A 50 17.51 -20.03 -4.92
N PHE A 51 17.64 -19.64 -3.64
CA PHE A 51 18.77 -20.07 -2.80
C PHE A 51 18.74 -21.55 -2.45
N ASP A 52 17.56 -22.16 -2.30
CA ASP A 52 17.42 -23.59 -2.03
C ASP A 52 17.67 -24.48 -3.27
N GLY A 53 17.73 -23.89 -4.47
CA GLY A 53 17.96 -24.61 -5.73
C GLY A 53 19.43 -24.98 -6.03
N ASP A 54 19.63 -25.85 -7.01
CA ASP A 54 20.95 -26.41 -7.38
C ASP A 54 21.69 -25.58 -8.46
N GLU A 55 21.39 -24.28 -8.61
CA GLU A 55 22.01 -23.41 -9.64
C GLU A 55 23.49 -23.12 -9.34
N THR A 56 24.32 -22.85 -10.35
CA THR A 56 25.72 -22.45 -10.11
C THR A 56 25.82 -21.18 -9.23
N PRO A 57 26.71 -21.14 -8.21
CA PRO A 57 26.72 -20.09 -7.19
C PRO A 57 26.83 -18.66 -7.73
N ALA A 58 27.62 -18.43 -8.79
CA ALA A 58 27.85 -17.10 -9.35
C ALA A 58 26.62 -16.51 -10.06
N VAL A 59 25.89 -17.32 -10.83
CA VAL A 59 24.65 -16.89 -11.51
C VAL A 59 23.53 -16.64 -10.50
N ARG A 60 23.51 -17.41 -9.40
CA ARG A 60 22.55 -17.27 -8.30
C ARG A 60 22.74 -15.95 -7.55
N LEU A 61 23.99 -15.54 -7.32
CA LEU A 61 24.34 -14.35 -6.56
C LEU A 61 23.93 -13.06 -7.29
N ASP A 62 24.26 -12.94 -8.58
CA ASP A 62 23.92 -11.76 -9.39
C ASP A 62 22.40 -11.61 -9.59
N LYS A 63 21.68 -12.71 -9.86
CA LYS A 63 20.20 -12.69 -9.93
C LYS A 63 19.57 -12.24 -8.61
N THR A 64 20.10 -12.72 -7.49
CA THR A 64 19.59 -12.37 -6.16
C THR A 64 19.86 -10.92 -5.84
N GLU A 65 21.07 -10.42 -6.07
CA GLU A 65 21.43 -9.03 -5.79
C GLU A 65 20.52 -8.07 -6.55
N ASN A 66 20.28 -8.33 -7.83
CA ASN A 66 19.34 -7.56 -8.65
C ASN A 66 17.90 -7.64 -8.14
N ALA A 67 17.43 -8.84 -7.75
CA ALA A 67 16.09 -9.03 -7.23
C ALA A 67 15.88 -8.34 -5.87
N LEU A 68 16.88 -8.40 -4.98
CA LEU A 68 16.86 -7.72 -3.69
C LEU A 68 16.90 -6.20 -3.84
N ALA A 69 17.75 -5.68 -4.74
CA ALA A 69 17.80 -4.25 -5.06
C ALA A 69 16.45 -3.75 -5.59
N ALA A 70 15.77 -4.53 -6.45
CA ALA A 70 14.45 -4.20 -6.95
C ALA A 70 13.37 -4.19 -5.84
N ILE A 71 13.44 -5.11 -4.87
CA ILE A 71 12.56 -5.12 -3.72
C ILE A 71 12.78 -3.90 -2.83
N LEU A 72 14.03 -3.58 -2.52
CA LEU A 72 14.38 -2.41 -1.70
C LEU A 72 13.93 -1.10 -2.36
N ALA A 73 14.13 -0.96 -3.67
CA ALA A 73 13.64 0.20 -4.42
C ALA A 73 12.10 0.28 -4.42
N GLY A 74 11.42 -0.85 -4.55
CA GLY A 74 9.95 -0.92 -4.47
C GLY A 74 9.41 -0.54 -3.09
N LEU A 75 10.09 -0.97 -2.02
CA LEU A 75 9.75 -0.60 -0.65
C LEU A 75 9.94 0.89 -0.38
N ASP A 76 11.04 1.50 -0.84
CA ASP A 76 11.25 2.96 -0.70
C ASP A 76 10.14 3.76 -1.38
N HIS A 77 9.79 3.36 -2.61
CA HIS A 77 8.72 4.02 -3.37
C HIS A 77 7.37 3.89 -2.65
N MET A 78 7.04 2.69 -2.14
CA MET A 78 5.84 2.44 -1.35
C MET A 78 5.76 3.30 -0.09
N ILE A 79 6.85 3.38 0.67
CA ILE A 79 6.92 4.19 1.90
C ILE A 79 6.68 5.67 1.55
N ARG A 80 7.31 6.16 0.48
CA ARG A 80 7.14 7.55 0.04
C ARG A 80 5.71 7.85 -0.40
N ASP A 81 5.14 7.02 -1.26
CA ASP A 81 3.81 7.25 -1.83
C ASP A 81 2.73 7.16 -0.75
N MET A 82 2.80 6.14 0.10
CA MET A 82 1.84 5.97 1.21
C MET A 82 2.02 7.04 2.28
N GLY A 83 3.26 7.46 2.55
CA GLY A 83 3.56 8.59 3.43
C GLY A 83 2.93 9.89 2.93
N LEU A 84 3.07 10.20 1.64
CA LEU A 84 2.45 11.38 1.03
C LEU A 84 0.91 11.30 1.06
N ALA A 85 0.35 10.13 0.76
CA ALA A 85 -1.09 9.91 0.80
C ALA A 85 -1.65 10.10 2.22
N MET A 86 -1.00 9.53 3.24
CA MET A 86 -1.39 9.71 4.64
C MET A 86 -1.24 11.15 5.11
N LEU A 87 -0.16 11.84 4.73
CA LEU A 87 0.02 13.25 5.06
C LEU A 87 -1.11 14.12 4.48
N SER A 88 -1.55 13.83 3.25
CA SER A 88 -2.68 14.50 2.62
C SER A 88 -3.99 14.30 3.40
N VAL A 89 -4.19 13.13 4.00
CA VAL A 89 -5.36 12.86 4.87
C VAL A 89 -5.23 13.63 6.18
N THR A 90 -4.05 13.66 6.79
CA THR A 90 -3.85 14.36 8.07
C THR A 90 -3.95 15.88 7.97
N VAL A 91 -3.52 16.46 6.84
CA VAL A 91 -3.67 17.91 6.59
C VAL A 91 -5.14 18.30 6.37
N ALA A 92 -5.96 17.36 5.88
CA ALA A 92 -7.39 17.56 5.69
C ALA A 92 -8.22 17.34 6.96
N LEU A 93 -7.62 16.89 8.06
CA LEU A 93 -8.31 16.78 9.34
C LEU A 93 -8.38 18.18 9.99
N PRO A 94 -9.57 18.64 10.40
CA PRO A 94 -9.66 19.88 11.18
C PRO A 94 -8.90 19.70 12.50
N GLU A 95 -8.06 20.67 12.85
CA GLU A 95 -7.43 20.69 14.17
C GLU A 95 -8.54 20.63 15.22
N ALA A 96 -8.50 19.60 16.08
CA ALA A 96 -9.42 19.52 17.19
C ALA A 96 -9.24 20.78 18.04
N GLU A 97 -10.24 21.67 18.06
CA GLU A 97 -10.14 22.92 18.81
C GLU A 97 -9.74 22.63 20.26
N PRO A 98 -8.78 23.38 20.84
CA PRO A 98 -8.43 23.24 22.24
C PRO A 98 -9.65 23.63 23.06
N ASN A 99 -10.23 22.65 23.75
CA ASN A 99 -11.35 22.85 24.66
C ASN A 99 -10.95 23.88 25.75
N PRO A 100 -11.72 24.96 25.97
CA PRO A 100 -11.41 26.01 26.94
C PRO A 100 -11.38 25.52 28.39
#